data_AF-A0A970TCK5-F1
#
_entry.id   AF-A0A970TCK5-F1
#
_cell.length_a   1.000
_cell.length_b   1.000
_cell.length_c   1.000
_cell.angle_alpha   90.00
_cell.angle_beta   90.00
_cell.angle_gamma   90.00
#
_symmetry.space_group_name_H-M   'P 1'
#
loop_
_entity.id
_entity.type
_entity.pdbx_description
1 polymer ?
#
loop_
_entity_poly.entity_id
_entity_poly.type
_entity_poly.pdbx_seq_one_letter_code
_entity_poly.pdbx_strand_id
1 'polypeptide(L)'
;MLKAQDVKDYALAMGADVVGISPMDRWEGAPKQMDARYICPDAKSMIVLGFRIPRGTLRGVEEGTFYVSYASLGYAAINHVLQPMVLWRITAMLEDAGYETMPISNNFPWGNTNSSGQDPSVTGVYNPARSLPVSPDRPAPDVFPHLRLAAYMAGLGEVGWSKMFLTPKFGPRQRFAMILTDAELEPDPIYDGPQLCDRCMMCAKECTGGAIPTDQSDSVKIKIDGHDVEWANIDYTICSRYFCGASPEKNPFMVTEEDKEGFQRPVGESQRYKIGPTYDYGRALEGASGCIRACMIHLEEQGKLTNTFDQPFRRRPDWQIPWPRE
;
A
#
# COMPACT_ATOMS: atom_id res chain seq x y z
N MET A 1 30.26 4.85 -14.64
CA MET A 1 29.01 4.07 -14.68
C MET A 1 28.47 4.04 -13.26
N LEU A 2 27.23 4.48 -13.08
CA LEU A 2 26.59 4.53 -11.77
C LEU A 2 26.37 3.11 -11.24
N LYS A 3 26.74 2.82 -9.99
CA LYS A 3 26.53 1.49 -9.41
C LYS A 3 25.18 1.43 -8.68
N ALA A 4 24.54 0.26 -8.75
CA ALA A 4 23.30 -0.01 -8.02
C ALA A 4 23.41 0.29 -6.51
N GLN A 5 24.55 -0.04 -5.89
CA GLN A 5 24.77 0.22 -4.46
C GLN A 5 24.81 1.71 -4.14
N ASP A 6 25.46 2.53 -4.98
CA ASP A 6 25.54 3.98 -4.77
C ASP A 6 24.14 4.62 -4.79
N VAL A 7 23.26 4.14 -5.69
CA VAL A 7 21.85 4.56 -5.77
C VAL A 7 21.08 4.18 -4.51
N LYS A 8 21.23 2.93 -4.04
CA LYS A 8 20.57 2.45 -2.82
C LYS A 8 21.00 3.23 -1.59
N ASP A 9 22.31 3.43 -1.42
CA ASP A 9 22.87 4.16 -0.28
C ASP A 9 22.40 5.62 -0.27
N TYR A 10 22.39 6.27 -1.44
CA TYR A 10 21.88 7.62 -1.57
C TYR A 10 20.38 7.70 -1.27
N ALA A 11 19.57 6.79 -1.81
CA ALA A 11 18.13 6.75 -1.56
C ALA A 11 17.79 6.55 -0.07
N LEU A 12 18.54 5.68 0.62
CA LEU A 12 18.42 5.49 2.07
C LEU A 12 18.81 6.78 2.83
N ALA A 13 19.90 7.43 2.44
CA ALA A 13 20.32 8.70 3.04
C ALA A 13 19.30 9.83 2.83
N MET A 14 18.56 9.81 1.72
CA MET A 14 17.57 10.84 1.40
C MET A 14 16.21 10.63 2.07
N GLY A 15 15.91 9.44 2.59
CA GLY A 15 14.72 9.19 3.41
C GLY A 15 13.91 7.96 3.06
N ALA A 16 14.35 7.13 2.10
CA ALA A 16 13.79 5.79 1.94
C ALA A 16 14.26 4.87 3.10
N ASP A 17 13.45 3.89 3.47
CA ASP A 17 13.74 2.98 4.59
C ASP A 17 14.15 1.57 4.16
N VAL A 18 13.75 1.19 2.95
CA VAL A 18 14.16 0.01 2.18
C VAL A 18 14.19 0.39 0.70
N VAL A 19 15.15 -0.16 -0.04
CA VAL A 19 15.32 0.11 -1.47
C VAL A 19 15.63 -1.20 -2.18
N GLY A 20 14.96 -1.44 -3.30
CA GLY A 20 15.19 -2.60 -4.15
C GLY A 20 15.21 -2.17 -5.62
N ILE A 21 15.90 -2.93 -6.46
CA ILE A 21 16.03 -2.67 -7.88
C ILE A 21 15.53 -3.89 -8.64
N SER A 22 14.71 -3.66 -9.65
CA SER A 22 14.17 -4.68 -10.53
C SER A 22 14.60 -4.37 -11.97
N PRO A 23 14.88 -5.40 -12.80
CA PRO A 23 14.90 -5.21 -14.24
C PRO A 23 13.47 -4.99 -14.74
N MET A 24 13.33 -4.37 -15.91
CA MET A 24 12.00 -4.05 -16.47
C MET A 24 11.27 -5.25 -17.07
N ASP A 25 11.99 -6.32 -17.42
CA ASP A 25 11.42 -7.57 -17.97
C ASP A 25 10.55 -8.34 -16.98
N ARG A 26 10.68 -8.13 -15.66
CA ARG A 26 9.77 -8.71 -14.65
C ARG A 26 8.32 -8.26 -14.79
N TRP A 27 8.05 -7.19 -15.55
CA TRP A 27 6.70 -6.79 -15.93
C TRP A 27 6.09 -7.62 -17.07
N GLU A 28 6.84 -8.53 -17.70
CA GLU A 28 6.35 -9.39 -18.77
C GLU A 28 5.08 -10.15 -18.36
N GLY A 29 4.06 -10.11 -19.23
CA GLY A 29 2.75 -10.71 -18.95
C GLY A 29 1.81 -9.86 -18.08
N ALA A 30 2.24 -8.71 -17.55
CA ALA A 30 1.33 -7.80 -16.85
C ALA A 30 0.28 -7.21 -17.81
N PRO A 31 -0.96 -6.93 -17.33
CA PRO A 31 -1.94 -6.21 -18.14
C PRO A 31 -1.38 -4.86 -18.61
N LYS A 32 -1.60 -4.48 -19.88
CA LYS A 32 -1.03 -3.25 -20.46
C LYS A 32 -1.28 -2.00 -19.61
N GLN A 33 -2.48 -1.86 -19.02
CA GLN A 33 -2.83 -0.72 -18.18
C GLN A 33 -2.16 -0.75 -16.78
N MET A 34 -1.35 -1.76 -16.47
CA MET A 34 -0.61 -1.92 -15.22
C MET A 34 0.89 -2.18 -15.44
N ASP A 35 1.35 -2.27 -16.68
CA ASP A 35 2.73 -2.61 -17.04
C ASP A 35 3.59 -1.34 -17.16
N ALA A 36 4.58 -1.18 -16.27
CA ALA A 36 5.41 0.02 -16.19
C ALA A 36 6.25 0.26 -17.45
N ARG A 37 6.47 -0.74 -18.30
CA ARG A 37 7.16 -0.58 -19.59
C ARG A 37 6.42 0.34 -20.55
N TYR A 38 5.11 0.53 -20.37
CA TYR A 38 4.34 1.50 -21.16
C TYR A 38 4.43 2.94 -20.62
N ILE A 39 5.02 3.16 -19.44
CA ILE A 39 5.22 4.51 -18.86
C ILE A 39 6.53 5.10 -19.36
N CYS A 40 7.61 4.34 -19.25
CA CYS A 40 8.95 4.72 -19.68
C CYS A 40 9.55 3.53 -20.48
N PRO A 41 9.31 3.46 -21.80
CA PRO A 41 9.66 2.29 -22.61
C PRO A 41 11.16 1.99 -22.70
N ASP A 42 11.99 3.02 -22.62
CA ASP A 42 13.44 2.90 -22.68
C ASP A 42 14.08 2.65 -21.30
N ALA A 43 13.28 2.56 -20.23
CA ALA A 43 13.78 2.22 -18.92
C ALA A 43 14.41 0.82 -18.93
N LYS A 44 15.57 0.71 -18.27
CA LYS A 44 16.28 -0.56 -18.05
C LYS A 44 16.09 -1.07 -16.63
N SER A 45 15.93 -0.14 -15.68
CA SER A 45 15.80 -0.46 -14.27
C SER A 45 14.62 0.26 -13.62
N MET A 46 13.98 -0.43 -12.69
CA MET A 46 12.98 0.10 -11.77
C MET A 46 13.55 0.09 -10.36
N ILE A 47 13.66 1.27 -9.74
CA ILE A 47 14.07 1.41 -8.33
C ILE A 47 12.81 1.57 -7.49
N VAL A 48 12.60 0.70 -6.51
CA VAL A 48 11.44 0.74 -5.61
C VAL A 48 11.88 1.20 -4.23
N LEU A 49 11.18 2.20 -3.71
CA LEU A 49 11.45 2.85 -2.43
C LEU A 49 10.34 2.51 -1.44
N GLY A 50 10.68 1.92 -0.30
CA GLY A 50 9.76 1.71 0.81
C GLY A 50 9.92 2.76 1.91
N PHE A 51 8.80 3.28 2.39
CA PHE A 51 8.72 4.30 3.43
C PHE A 51 7.93 3.75 4.60
N ARG A 52 8.55 3.68 5.78
CA ARG A 52 7.96 3.06 6.94
C ARG A 52 6.76 3.87 7.43
N ILE A 53 5.73 3.16 7.86
CA ILE A 53 4.68 3.71 8.71
C ILE A 53 5.21 3.61 10.14
N PRO A 54 5.44 4.74 10.84
CA PRO A 54 5.92 4.68 12.21
C PRO A 54 4.91 3.95 13.08
N ARG A 55 5.35 2.91 13.81
CA ARG A 55 4.47 2.09 14.68
C ARG A 55 3.64 2.95 15.64
N GLY A 56 4.19 4.08 16.10
CA GLY A 56 3.52 5.03 16.98
C GLY A 56 2.28 5.70 16.38
N THR A 57 2.19 5.91 15.06
CA THR A 57 1.01 6.55 14.45
C THR A 57 -0.23 5.68 14.56
N LEU A 58 -0.06 4.36 14.68
CA LEU A 58 -1.14 3.39 14.86
C LEU A 58 -1.62 3.29 16.31
N ARG A 59 -0.83 3.76 17.29
CA ARG A 59 -1.11 3.62 18.72
C ARG A 59 -2.46 4.24 19.10
N GLY A 60 -2.73 5.44 18.59
CA GLY A 60 -3.95 6.14 18.98
C GLY A 60 -5.22 5.44 18.49
N VAL A 61 -5.18 4.77 17.34
CA VAL A 61 -6.31 3.95 16.87
C VAL A 61 -6.36 2.61 17.62
N GLU A 62 -5.21 2.03 17.97
CA GLU A 62 -5.14 0.83 18.82
C GLU A 62 -5.77 1.04 20.19
N GLU A 63 -5.59 2.21 20.80
CA GLU A 63 -6.10 2.52 22.14
C GLU A 63 -7.41 3.33 22.13
N GLY A 64 -7.94 3.70 20.95
CA GLY A 64 -9.16 4.49 20.84
C GLY A 64 -9.02 5.95 21.29
N THR A 65 -7.80 6.50 21.24
CA THR A 65 -7.45 7.80 21.84
C THR A 65 -7.09 8.88 20.83
N PHE A 66 -6.45 8.54 19.70
CA PHE A 66 -5.92 9.54 18.76
C PHE A 66 -5.83 9.04 17.31
N TYR A 67 -6.85 9.35 16.51
CA TYR A 67 -7.03 8.76 15.17
C TYR A 67 -6.28 9.49 14.06
N VAL A 68 -6.17 10.82 14.17
CA VAL A 68 -5.62 11.66 13.11
C VAL A 68 -4.17 11.32 12.78
N SER A 69 -3.38 10.81 13.73
CA SER A 69 -1.96 10.50 13.52
C SER A 69 -1.72 9.48 12.39
N TYR A 70 -2.50 8.40 12.35
CA TYR A 70 -2.35 7.40 11.28
C TYR A 70 -2.78 7.97 9.93
N ALA A 71 -3.96 8.61 9.86
CA ALA A 71 -4.46 9.18 8.62
C ALA A 71 -3.52 10.26 8.05
N SER A 72 -3.01 11.16 8.91
CA SER A 72 -2.10 12.23 8.53
C SER A 72 -0.67 11.72 8.29
N LEU A 73 0.04 11.35 9.34
CA LEU A 73 1.48 11.07 9.30
C LEU A 73 1.82 9.63 8.92
N GLY A 74 0.92 8.68 9.17
CA GLY A 74 1.11 7.27 8.82
C GLY A 74 0.61 6.87 7.44
N TYR A 75 -0.02 7.79 6.70
CA TYR A 75 -0.60 7.53 5.39
C TYR A 75 -0.43 8.73 4.45
N ALA A 76 -1.16 9.82 4.69
CA ALA A 76 -1.28 10.90 3.74
C ALA A 76 0.02 11.67 3.50
N ALA A 77 0.71 12.10 4.56
CA ALA A 77 1.97 12.84 4.47
C ALA A 77 3.11 11.97 3.88
N ILE A 78 3.08 10.65 4.10
CA ILE A 78 4.04 9.75 3.45
C ILE A 78 3.87 9.84 1.94
N ASN A 79 2.64 9.72 1.43
CA ASN A 79 2.37 9.72 0.00
C ASN A 79 2.49 11.12 -0.65
N HIS A 80 2.05 12.19 0.03
CA HIS A 80 1.99 13.55 -0.55
C HIS A 80 3.21 14.41 -0.29
N VAL A 81 4.01 14.11 0.73
CA VAL A 81 5.13 14.97 1.14
C VAL A 81 6.43 14.21 1.10
N LEU A 82 6.56 13.13 1.89
CA LEU A 82 7.83 12.42 2.02
C LEU A 82 8.25 11.75 0.71
N GLN A 83 7.34 11.00 0.08
CA GLN A 83 7.62 10.32 -1.18
C GLN A 83 8.07 11.28 -2.29
N PRO A 84 7.33 12.36 -2.64
CA PRO A 84 7.77 13.32 -3.65
C PRO A 84 9.13 13.94 -3.35
N MET A 85 9.39 14.32 -2.09
CA MET A 85 10.67 14.91 -1.70
C MET A 85 11.85 13.97 -1.91
N VAL A 86 11.69 12.68 -1.57
CA VAL A 86 12.74 11.67 -1.75
C VAL A 86 12.90 11.31 -3.23
N LEU A 87 11.79 11.15 -3.96
CA LEU A 87 11.79 10.90 -5.40
C LEU A 87 12.56 11.99 -6.16
N TRP A 88 12.26 13.27 -5.92
CA TRP A 88 12.93 14.38 -6.59
C TRP A 88 14.45 14.38 -6.37
N ARG A 89 14.91 14.05 -5.16
CA ARG A 89 16.34 14.01 -4.85
C ARG A 89 17.07 12.90 -5.59
N ILE A 90 16.45 11.73 -5.69
CA ILE A 90 17.04 10.57 -6.38
C ILE A 90 16.96 10.78 -7.91
N THR A 91 15.85 11.32 -8.41
CA THR A 91 15.71 11.72 -9.82
C THR A 91 16.81 12.70 -10.22
N ALA A 92 17.01 13.79 -9.46
CA ALA A 92 18.06 14.76 -9.75
C ALA A 92 19.46 14.12 -9.75
N MET A 93 19.74 13.21 -8.82
CA MET A 93 21.02 12.49 -8.77
C MET A 93 21.25 11.59 -10.00
N LEU A 94 20.20 10.93 -10.49
CA LEU A 94 20.27 10.10 -11.71
C LEU A 94 20.43 10.96 -12.96
N GLU A 95 19.70 12.09 -13.05
CA GLU A 95 19.79 13.04 -14.15
C GLU A 95 21.15 13.74 -14.20
N ASP A 96 21.72 14.12 -13.04
CA ASP A 96 23.09 14.67 -12.94
C ASP A 96 24.15 13.64 -13.38
N ALA A 97 23.85 12.35 -13.27
CA ALA A 97 24.66 11.25 -13.79
C ALA A 97 24.41 10.96 -15.29
N GLY A 98 23.48 11.67 -15.92
CA GLY A 98 23.18 11.61 -17.36
C GLY A 98 22.11 10.60 -17.76
N TYR A 99 21.23 10.18 -16.85
CA TYR A 99 20.19 9.18 -17.10
C TYR A 99 18.78 9.78 -17.06
N GLU A 100 17.95 9.47 -18.06
CA GLU A 100 16.54 9.86 -18.06
C GLU A 100 15.80 9.08 -16.96
N THR A 101 14.97 9.81 -16.20
CA THR A 101 14.40 9.27 -14.97
C THR A 101 12.97 9.75 -14.73
N MET A 102 12.05 8.80 -14.53
CA MET A 102 10.64 9.04 -14.28
C MET A 102 10.27 8.68 -12.83
N PRO A 103 10.05 9.66 -11.93
CA PRO A 103 9.57 9.39 -10.57
C PRO A 103 8.06 9.10 -10.53
N ILE A 104 7.66 8.08 -9.78
CA ILE A 104 6.27 7.63 -9.64
C ILE A 104 5.95 7.44 -8.14
N SER A 105 5.16 8.37 -7.60
CA SER A 105 4.68 8.30 -6.22
C SER A 105 3.52 7.31 -6.04
N ASN A 106 3.08 7.07 -4.81
CA ASN A 106 1.85 6.30 -4.52
C ASN A 106 0.55 7.10 -4.75
N ASN A 107 0.65 8.29 -5.33
CA ASN A 107 -0.47 9.16 -5.64
C ASN A 107 -0.42 9.63 -7.10
N PHE A 108 -1.13 8.93 -7.97
CA PHE A 108 -1.26 9.26 -9.40
C PHE A 108 -2.75 9.27 -9.76
N PRO A 109 -3.44 10.39 -9.46
CA PRO A 109 -4.89 10.46 -9.48
C PRO A 109 -5.47 10.41 -10.89
N TRP A 110 -4.68 10.61 -11.95
CA TRP A 110 -5.14 10.70 -13.35
C TRP A 110 -5.21 9.37 -14.10
N GLY A 111 -4.85 8.26 -13.44
CA GLY A 111 -4.88 6.91 -14.01
C GLY A 111 -6.17 6.59 -14.77
N ASN A 112 -6.08 6.00 -15.97
CA ASN A 112 -7.28 5.53 -16.68
C ASN A 112 -8.11 4.55 -15.82
N THR A 113 -7.40 3.72 -15.06
CA THR A 113 -7.97 2.83 -14.05
C THR A 113 -8.31 3.63 -12.79
N ASN A 114 -9.54 3.49 -12.27
CA ASN A 114 -9.87 4.14 -10.99
C ASN A 114 -9.06 3.49 -9.85
N SER A 115 -8.25 4.30 -9.19
CA SER A 115 -7.38 3.90 -8.08
C SER A 115 -7.65 4.65 -6.78
N SER A 116 -8.59 5.59 -6.81
CA SER A 116 -8.87 6.50 -5.69
C SER A 116 -9.47 5.79 -4.48
N GLY A 117 -10.08 4.60 -4.68
CA GLY A 117 -10.85 3.91 -3.66
C GLY A 117 -12.12 4.66 -3.21
N GLN A 118 -12.44 5.80 -3.85
CA GLN A 118 -13.61 6.62 -3.56
C GLN A 118 -14.91 5.93 -3.99
N ASP A 119 -14.82 5.21 -5.11
CA ASP A 119 -15.87 4.32 -5.60
C ASP A 119 -15.29 2.92 -5.81
N PRO A 120 -15.52 2.00 -4.86
CA PRO A 120 -15.07 0.62 -4.97
C PRO A 120 -15.63 -0.13 -6.18
N SER A 121 -16.81 0.24 -6.70
CA SER A 121 -17.48 -0.49 -7.79
C SER A 121 -16.74 -0.36 -9.13
N VAL A 122 -15.96 0.70 -9.29
CA VAL A 122 -15.14 0.97 -10.49
C VAL A 122 -13.64 0.92 -10.20
N THR A 123 -13.23 0.60 -8.97
CA THR A 123 -11.81 0.51 -8.61
C THR A 123 -11.15 -0.65 -9.35
N GLY A 124 -10.00 -0.38 -10.00
CA GLY A 124 -9.32 -1.38 -10.82
C GLY A 124 -9.95 -1.61 -12.19
N VAL A 125 -11.02 -0.88 -12.54
CA VAL A 125 -11.73 -1.02 -13.82
C VAL A 125 -11.22 0.03 -14.82
N TYR A 126 -10.95 -0.43 -16.05
CA TYR A 126 -10.61 0.41 -17.20
C TYR A 126 -11.78 1.34 -17.55
N ASN A 127 -11.51 2.64 -17.73
CA ASN A 127 -12.52 3.63 -18.04
C ASN A 127 -12.23 4.35 -19.38
N PRO A 128 -12.80 3.89 -20.50
CA PRO A 128 -12.59 4.52 -21.80
C PRO A 128 -13.18 5.93 -21.92
N ALA A 129 -14.08 6.33 -21.00
CA ALA A 129 -14.58 7.69 -20.94
C ALA A 129 -13.62 8.65 -20.20
N ARG A 130 -12.60 8.12 -19.51
CA ARG A 130 -11.63 8.91 -18.75
C ARG A 130 -10.44 9.36 -19.60
N SER A 131 -9.82 8.43 -20.31
CA SER A 131 -8.74 8.71 -21.26
C SER A 131 -8.73 7.68 -22.39
N LEU A 132 -8.18 8.06 -23.54
CA LEU A 132 -8.11 7.22 -24.73
C LEU A 132 -6.64 6.87 -25.04
N PRO A 133 -6.37 5.66 -25.55
CA PRO A 133 -5.03 5.32 -26.03
C PRO A 133 -4.61 6.24 -27.18
N VAL A 134 -3.35 6.65 -27.18
CA VAL A 134 -2.79 7.51 -28.23
C VAL A 134 -2.41 6.74 -29.50
N SER A 135 -2.42 5.40 -29.43
CA SER A 135 -2.27 4.50 -30.58
C SER A 135 -2.94 3.14 -30.31
N PRO A 136 -3.34 2.36 -31.32
CA PRO A 136 -4.10 1.11 -31.15
C PRO A 136 -3.39 0.02 -30.32
N ASP A 137 -2.06 0.06 -30.29
CA ASP A 137 -1.19 -0.91 -29.64
C ASP A 137 -0.86 -0.55 -28.18
N ARG A 138 -1.15 0.68 -27.74
CA ARG A 138 -0.79 1.22 -26.43
C ARG A 138 -1.98 1.26 -25.46
N PRO A 139 -1.74 1.17 -24.14
CA PRO A 139 -2.76 1.47 -23.14
C PRO A 139 -3.16 2.96 -23.19
N ALA A 140 -4.26 3.30 -22.51
CA ALA A 140 -4.59 4.69 -22.29
C ALA A 140 -3.52 5.36 -21.39
N PRO A 141 -3.26 6.69 -21.54
CA PRO A 141 -2.35 7.43 -20.69
C PRO A 141 -2.62 7.21 -19.19
N ASP A 142 -1.59 7.50 -18.39
CA ASP A 142 -1.60 7.26 -16.95
C ASP A 142 -1.80 5.76 -16.62
N VAL A 143 -0.87 4.94 -17.11
CA VAL A 143 -0.77 3.52 -16.75
C VAL A 143 -0.66 3.39 -15.23
N PHE A 144 -1.37 2.39 -14.65
CA PHE A 144 -1.51 2.20 -13.22
C PHE A 144 -0.72 0.99 -12.70
N PRO A 145 0.60 1.11 -12.46
CA PRO A 145 1.42 0.04 -11.91
C PRO A 145 1.13 -0.15 -10.42
N HIS A 146 0.91 -1.40 -10.00
CA HIS A 146 0.64 -1.69 -8.59
C HIS A 146 1.93 -1.72 -7.78
N LEU A 147 2.17 -0.70 -6.95
CA LEU A 147 3.45 -0.51 -6.26
C LEU A 147 3.84 -1.64 -5.29
N ARG A 148 2.89 -2.44 -4.79
CA ARG A 148 3.22 -3.66 -4.02
C ARG A 148 3.79 -4.77 -4.90
N LEU A 149 3.34 -4.87 -6.16
CA LEU A 149 3.89 -5.83 -7.11
C LEU A 149 5.25 -5.35 -7.62
N ALA A 150 5.42 -4.03 -7.79
CA ALA A 150 6.74 -3.44 -8.01
C ALA A 150 7.72 -3.81 -6.87
N ALA A 151 7.30 -3.69 -5.62
CA ALA A 151 8.12 -4.11 -4.47
C ALA A 151 8.46 -5.60 -4.47
N TYR A 152 7.52 -6.46 -4.91
CA TYR A 152 7.78 -7.90 -5.10
C TYR A 152 8.86 -8.12 -6.16
N MET A 153 8.68 -7.51 -7.33
CA MET A 153 9.64 -7.56 -8.43
C MET A 153 11.00 -7.00 -8.04
N ALA A 154 11.07 -6.05 -7.11
CA ALA A 154 12.32 -5.49 -6.61
C ALA A 154 12.96 -6.28 -5.45
N GLY A 155 12.46 -7.48 -5.14
CA GLY A 155 13.06 -8.35 -4.13
C GLY A 155 12.85 -7.91 -2.68
N LEU A 156 11.91 -7.00 -2.40
CA LEU A 156 11.77 -6.40 -1.06
C LEU A 156 11.08 -7.29 -0.02
N GLY A 157 10.46 -8.40 -0.44
CA GLY A 157 9.68 -9.28 0.42
C GLY A 157 8.53 -9.97 -0.30
N GLU A 158 7.43 -10.22 0.42
CA GLU A 158 6.32 -11.08 -0.03
C GLU A 158 4.98 -10.35 -0.07
N VAL A 159 4.04 -10.83 -0.89
CA VAL A 159 2.63 -10.43 -0.80
C VAL A 159 1.92 -11.31 0.22
N GLY A 160 1.42 -10.72 1.31
CA GLY A 160 0.64 -11.43 2.32
C GLY A 160 -0.79 -11.73 1.89
N TRP A 161 -1.50 -12.56 2.65
CA TRP A 161 -2.88 -12.95 2.34
C TRP A 161 -3.85 -11.77 2.19
N SER A 162 -3.71 -10.72 3.00
CA SER A 162 -4.48 -9.47 2.90
C SER A 162 -4.07 -8.56 1.74
N LYS A 163 -3.27 -9.07 0.80
CA LYS A 163 -2.60 -8.32 -0.28
C LYS A 163 -1.66 -7.21 0.22
N MET A 164 -1.46 -7.07 1.54
CA MET A 164 -0.44 -6.20 2.10
C MET A 164 0.94 -6.77 1.77
N PHE A 165 1.85 -5.91 1.33
CA PHE A 165 3.23 -6.33 1.09
C PHE A 165 3.97 -6.39 2.41
N LEU A 166 4.69 -7.48 2.65
CA LEU A 166 5.44 -7.76 3.86
C LEU A 166 6.92 -7.62 3.55
N THR A 167 7.61 -6.72 4.26
CA THR A 167 9.07 -6.66 4.23
C THR A 167 9.62 -7.34 5.48
N PRO A 168 10.81 -7.98 5.44
CA PRO A 168 11.47 -8.51 6.64
C PRO A 168 11.75 -7.43 7.69
N LYS A 169 11.87 -6.16 7.26
CA LYS A 169 12.15 -5.05 8.15
C LYS A 169 10.92 -4.56 8.88
N PHE A 170 9.80 -4.33 8.18
CA PHE A 170 8.65 -3.60 8.75
C PHE A 170 7.34 -4.39 8.75
N GLY A 171 7.32 -5.63 8.25
CA GLY A 171 6.09 -6.38 8.05
C GLY A 171 5.19 -5.61 7.06
N PRO A 172 3.92 -5.31 7.38
CA PRO A 172 3.03 -4.53 6.51
C PRO A 172 3.13 -3.00 6.67
N ARG A 173 3.96 -2.51 7.60
CA ARG A 173 4.04 -1.08 7.97
C ARG A 173 4.87 -0.24 7.01
N GLN A 174 4.48 -0.21 5.74
CA GLN A 174 5.13 0.65 4.75
C GLN A 174 4.21 1.06 3.60
N ARG A 175 4.63 2.12 2.91
CA ARG A 175 4.13 2.57 1.61
C ARG A 175 5.28 2.51 0.63
N PHE A 176 4.97 2.40 -0.67
CA PHE A 176 5.99 2.31 -1.71
C PHE A 176 5.88 3.48 -2.67
N ALA A 177 6.98 3.82 -3.32
CA ALA A 177 7.05 4.61 -4.54
C ALA A 177 8.07 3.94 -5.46
N MET A 178 8.17 4.36 -6.71
CA MET A 178 9.19 3.84 -7.61
C MET A 178 9.74 4.90 -8.56
N ILE A 179 10.87 4.59 -9.16
CA ILE A 179 11.54 5.37 -10.19
C ILE A 179 11.83 4.43 -11.35
N LEU A 180 11.53 4.85 -12.57
CA LEU A 180 11.95 4.17 -13.80
C LEU A 180 13.10 4.96 -14.41
N THR A 181 14.15 4.28 -14.89
CA THR A 181 15.31 4.95 -15.46
C THR A 181 15.96 4.12 -16.57
N ASP A 182 16.54 4.78 -17.55
CA ASP A 182 17.38 4.17 -18.59
C ASP A 182 18.78 3.77 -18.08
N ALA A 183 19.12 4.11 -16.82
CA ALA A 183 20.30 3.62 -16.14
C ALA A 183 20.22 2.09 -16.00
N GLU A 184 21.27 1.40 -16.47
CA GLU A 184 21.41 -0.04 -16.33
C GLU A 184 22.02 -0.37 -14.96
N LEU A 185 21.16 -0.73 -14.00
CA LEU A 185 21.54 -1.05 -12.63
C LEU A 185 21.39 -2.55 -12.38
N GLU A 186 22.35 -3.11 -11.63
CA GLU A 186 22.30 -4.50 -11.19
C GLU A 186 21.00 -4.76 -10.39
N PRO A 187 20.14 -5.71 -10.83
CA PRO A 187 18.88 -5.99 -10.17
C PRO A 187 19.06 -6.83 -8.91
N ASP A 188 18.13 -6.67 -7.97
CA ASP A 188 18.00 -7.59 -6.84
C ASP A 188 17.30 -8.88 -7.26
N PRO A 189 17.64 -10.04 -6.67
CA PRO A 189 16.84 -11.25 -6.85
C PRO A 189 15.45 -11.08 -6.24
N ILE A 190 14.47 -11.88 -6.68
CA ILE A 190 13.21 -12.04 -5.95
C ILE A 190 13.55 -12.53 -4.54
N TYR A 191 12.82 -12.02 -3.54
CA TYR A 191 13.04 -12.35 -2.14
C TYR A 191 12.95 -13.87 -1.91
N ASP A 192 14.02 -14.45 -1.36
CA ASP A 192 14.17 -15.88 -1.06
C ASP A 192 14.45 -16.15 0.43
N GLY A 193 14.27 -15.12 1.28
CA GLY A 193 14.49 -15.21 2.71
C GLY A 193 13.38 -15.98 3.45
N PRO A 194 13.41 -15.97 4.79
CA PRO A 194 12.40 -16.65 5.60
C PRO A 194 10.97 -16.22 5.25
N GLN A 195 10.05 -17.19 5.22
CA GLN A 195 8.64 -16.94 4.91
C GLN A 195 8.03 -15.93 5.90
N LEU A 196 7.49 -14.84 5.37
CA LEU A 196 6.86 -13.79 6.16
C LEU A 196 5.40 -14.16 6.42
N CYS A 197 4.61 -14.37 5.36
CA CYS A 197 3.21 -14.76 5.47
C CYS A 197 3.06 -16.27 5.68
N ASP A 198 2.70 -16.68 6.90
CA ASP A 198 2.45 -18.09 7.28
C ASP A 198 0.97 -18.50 7.19
N ARG A 199 0.16 -17.73 6.46
CA ARG A 199 -1.27 -17.99 6.28
C ARG A 199 -2.03 -18.16 7.62
N CYS A 200 -1.62 -17.46 8.69
CA CYS A 200 -2.31 -17.47 10.00
C CYS A 200 -3.75 -16.92 9.99
N MET A 201 -4.12 -16.19 8.94
CA MET A 201 -5.40 -15.52 8.73
C MET A 201 -5.74 -14.43 9.76
N MET A 202 -4.80 -13.97 10.59
CA MET A 202 -5.08 -12.87 11.54
C MET A 202 -5.53 -11.58 10.86
N CYS A 203 -5.00 -11.29 9.68
CA CYS A 203 -5.43 -10.15 8.89
C CYS A 203 -6.92 -10.22 8.50
N ALA A 204 -7.46 -11.42 8.30
CA ALA A 204 -8.86 -11.66 8.00
C ALA A 204 -9.72 -11.71 9.27
N LYS A 205 -9.26 -12.44 10.29
CA LYS A 205 -9.96 -12.62 11.58
C LYS A 205 -10.19 -11.30 12.32
N GLU A 206 -9.28 -10.33 12.21
CA GLU A 206 -9.41 -9.01 12.84
C GLU A 206 -9.90 -7.91 11.88
N CYS A 207 -10.34 -8.26 10.65
CA CYS A 207 -11.00 -7.32 9.76
C CYS A 207 -12.43 -7.05 10.26
N THR A 208 -12.70 -5.81 10.68
CA THR A 208 -13.99 -5.46 11.31
C THR A 208 -15.18 -5.55 10.37
N GLY A 209 -14.91 -5.50 9.06
CA GLY A 209 -15.93 -5.68 8.01
C GLY A 209 -16.05 -7.10 7.48
N GLY A 210 -15.13 -8.02 7.81
CA GLY A 210 -15.08 -9.34 7.19
C GLY A 210 -14.75 -9.29 5.68
N ALA A 211 -14.06 -8.24 5.22
CA ALA A 211 -13.76 -8.02 3.80
C ALA A 211 -12.70 -8.96 3.21
N ILE A 212 -11.92 -9.62 4.07
CA ILE A 212 -10.83 -10.51 3.67
C ILE A 212 -11.30 -11.94 3.99
N PRO A 213 -11.40 -12.83 2.99
CA PRO A 213 -11.73 -14.23 3.21
C PRO A 213 -10.82 -14.90 4.25
N THR A 214 -11.41 -15.68 5.16
CA THR A 214 -10.67 -16.51 6.11
C THR A 214 -10.39 -17.91 5.57
N ASP A 215 -11.21 -18.38 4.64
CA ASP A 215 -10.95 -19.59 3.88
C ASP A 215 -10.04 -19.26 2.67
N GLN A 216 -9.19 -20.20 2.29
CA GLN A 216 -8.26 -20.04 1.16
C GLN A 216 -8.89 -20.45 -0.18
N SER A 217 -10.21 -20.72 -0.20
CA SER A 217 -10.91 -21.15 -1.42
C SER A 217 -11.10 -20.02 -2.42
N ASP A 218 -11.19 -18.77 -1.97
CA ASP A 218 -11.36 -17.60 -2.84
C ASP A 218 -10.10 -16.72 -2.85
N SER A 219 -9.29 -16.89 -3.89
CA SER A 219 -7.98 -16.25 -4.04
C SER A 219 -7.74 -15.74 -5.46
N VAL A 220 -6.88 -14.73 -5.54
CA VAL A 220 -6.31 -14.24 -6.80
C VAL A 220 -4.90 -14.77 -6.93
N LYS A 221 -4.58 -15.37 -8.08
CA LYS A 221 -3.28 -15.94 -8.41
C LYS A 221 -2.73 -15.30 -9.67
N ILE A 222 -1.48 -14.86 -9.62
CA ILE A 222 -0.75 -14.37 -10.78
C ILE A 222 0.65 -15.00 -10.80
N LYS A 223 1.32 -14.92 -11.95
CA LYS A 223 2.72 -15.33 -12.10
C LYS A 223 3.58 -14.10 -12.37
N ILE A 224 4.67 -13.93 -11.63
CA ILE A 224 5.66 -12.87 -11.83
C ILE A 224 7.03 -13.54 -11.86
N ASP A 225 7.79 -13.33 -12.94
CA ASP A 225 9.16 -13.87 -13.09
C ASP A 225 9.24 -15.38 -12.76
N GLY A 226 8.27 -16.16 -13.23
CA GLY A 226 8.14 -17.60 -12.97
C GLY A 226 7.49 -17.98 -11.63
N HIS A 227 7.41 -17.07 -10.66
CA HIS A 227 6.92 -17.32 -9.30
C HIS A 227 5.41 -17.10 -9.18
N ASP A 228 4.73 -17.96 -8.41
CA ASP A 228 3.32 -17.79 -8.11
C ASP A 228 3.12 -16.80 -6.95
N VAL A 229 2.27 -15.80 -7.18
CA VAL A 229 1.91 -14.79 -6.19
C VAL A 229 0.40 -14.87 -5.94
N GLU A 230 0.02 -15.06 -4.67
CA GLU A 230 -1.36 -15.35 -4.28
C GLU A 230 -1.80 -14.56 -3.04
N TRP A 231 -2.97 -13.94 -3.14
CA TRP A 231 -3.65 -13.24 -2.04
C TRP A 231 -5.16 -13.50 -2.07
N ALA A 232 -5.86 -13.11 -1.00
CA ALA A 232 -7.30 -13.29 -0.88
C ALA A 232 -8.08 -12.48 -1.92
N ASN A 233 -9.23 -12.98 -2.38
CA ASN A 233 -10.15 -12.16 -3.15
C ASN A 233 -10.91 -11.20 -2.20
N ILE A 234 -10.36 -9.98 -2.03
CA ILE A 234 -10.86 -9.01 -1.04
C ILE A 234 -12.11 -8.30 -1.57
N ASP A 235 -13.15 -8.20 -0.75
CA ASP A 235 -14.27 -7.29 -1.01
C ASP A 235 -13.85 -5.85 -0.74
N TYR A 236 -13.43 -5.13 -1.79
CA TYR A 236 -13.00 -3.75 -1.67
C TYR A 236 -14.13 -2.77 -1.31
N THR A 237 -15.39 -3.13 -1.52
CA THR A 237 -16.55 -2.30 -1.14
C THR A 237 -16.70 -2.31 0.37
N ILE A 238 -16.72 -3.51 0.97
CA ILE A 238 -16.78 -3.68 2.42
C ILE A 238 -15.50 -3.12 3.06
N CYS A 239 -14.33 -3.45 2.51
CA CYS A 239 -13.05 -2.96 3.02
C CYS A 239 -13.03 -1.43 3.10
N SER A 240 -13.38 -0.74 2.01
CA SER A 240 -13.34 0.72 1.95
C SER A 240 -14.35 1.37 2.90
N ARG A 241 -15.55 0.79 3.04
CA ARG A 241 -16.57 1.29 3.95
C ARG A 241 -16.18 1.10 5.43
N TYR A 242 -15.72 -0.09 5.82
CA TYR A 242 -15.33 -0.38 7.20
C TYR A 242 -14.05 0.31 7.61
N PHE A 243 -13.06 0.40 6.71
CA PHE A 243 -11.84 1.20 6.93
C PHE A 243 -12.18 2.66 7.28
N CYS A 244 -13.23 3.21 6.66
CA CYS A 244 -13.73 4.57 6.89
C CYS A 244 -14.69 4.72 8.07
N GLY A 245 -14.86 3.69 8.90
CA GLY A 245 -15.58 3.76 10.19
C GLY A 245 -17.01 3.22 10.19
N ALA A 246 -17.36 2.29 9.30
CA ALA A 246 -18.68 1.68 9.34
C ALA A 246 -18.90 0.69 10.49
N SER A 247 -17.83 0.24 11.17
CA SER A 247 -17.95 -0.62 12.36
C SER A 247 -18.49 0.19 13.55
N PRO A 248 -19.67 -0.15 14.11
CA PRO A 248 -20.22 0.54 15.28
C PRO A 248 -19.37 0.35 16.54
N GLU A 249 -18.78 -0.84 16.69
CA GLU A 249 -17.96 -1.22 17.83
C GLU A 249 -16.58 -0.55 17.83
N LYS A 250 -16.09 -0.16 16.64
CA LYS A 250 -14.75 0.39 16.42
C LYS A 250 -14.76 1.83 15.92
N ASN A 251 -15.88 2.53 16.03
CA ASN A 251 -15.98 3.95 15.64
C ASN A 251 -16.49 4.82 16.81
N PRO A 252 -15.60 5.51 17.55
CA PRO A 252 -16.02 6.40 18.63
C PRO A 252 -16.79 7.64 18.15
N PHE A 253 -16.67 7.97 16.86
CA PHE A 253 -17.34 9.11 16.26
C PHE A 253 -18.77 8.79 15.81
N MET A 254 -19.18 7.52 15.83
CA MET A 254 -20.56 7.10 15.59
C MET A 254 -21.36 7.24 16.90
N VAL A 255 -21.92 8.42 17.19
CA VAL A 255 -22.52 8.76 18.50
C VAL A 255 -24.04 8.60 18.51
N THR A 256 -24.69 8.88 17.38
CA THR A 256 -26.15 8.88 17.21
C THR A 256 -26.58 7.86 16.17
N GLU A 257 -27.88 7.53 16.09
CA GLU A 257 -28.41 6.71 14.98
C GLU A 257 -28.22 7.40 13.62
N GLU A 258 -28.29 8.74 13.55
CA GLU A 258 -27.95 9.50 12.33
C GLU A 258 -26.49 9.25 11.92
N ASP A 259 -25.57 9.18 12.89
CA ASP A 259 -24.18 8.86 12.59
C ASP A 259 -24.03 7.44 12.04
N LYS A 260 -24.77 6.48 12.59
CA LYS A 260 -24.75 5.09 12.13
C LYS A 260 -25.19 5.01 10.68
N GLU A 261 -26.25 5.71 10.31
CA GLU A 261 -26.66 5.85 8.91
C GLU A 261 -25.59 6.55 8.07
N GLY A 262 -25.03 7.67 8.55
CA GLY A 262 -24.03 8.48 7.86
C GLY A 262 -22.74 7.73 7.54
N PHE A 263 -22.18 6.98 8.51
CA PHE A 263 -20.97 6.17 8.32
C PHE A 263 -21.21 4.93 7.44
N GLN A 264 -22.46 4.48 7.31
CA GLN A 264 -22.84 3.35 6.46
C GLN A 264 -23.22 3.76 5.02
N ARG A 265 -23.20 5.05 4.67
CA ARG A 265 -23.40 5.51 3.29
C ARG A 265 -22.35 4.94 2.32
N PRO A 266 -22.58 5.01 0.99
CA PRO A 266 -21.54 4.70 0.00
C PRO A 266 -20.23 5.45 0.29
N VAL A 267 -19.09 4.85 -0.02
CA VAL A 267 -17.75 5.31 0.43
C VAL A 267 -17.50 6.80 0.18
N GLY A 268 -17.76 7.29 -1.03
CA GLY A 268 -17.54 8.70 -1.37
C GLY A 268 -18.40 9.69 -0.58
N GLU A 269 -19.59 9.29 -0.13
CA GLU A 269 -20.45 10.09 0.75
C GLU A 269 -20.05 9.95 2.21
N SER A 270 -19.85 8.71 2.66
CA SER A 270 -19.51 8.43 4.05
C SER A 270 -18.19 9.10 4.39
N GLN A 271 -17.17 9.08 3.54
CA GLN A 271 -15.87 9.74 3.77
C GLN A 271 -15.95 11.27 3.97
N ARG A 272 -17.03 11.92 3.52
CA ARG A 272 -17.28 13.36 3.74
C ARG A 272 -18.18 13.63 4.94
N TYR A 273 -18.83 12.60 5.47
CA TYR A 273 -19.72 12.71 6.62
C TYR A 273 -18.92 12.82 7.93
N LYS A 274 -19.20 13.86 8.72
CA LYS A 274 -18.71 14.15 10.10
C LYS A 274 -17.20 14.32 10.28
N ILE A 275 -16.38 13.48 9.66
CA ILE A 275 -14.92 13.52 9.70
C ILE A 275 -14.40 13.50 8.26
N GLY A 276 -13.83 14.61 7.82
CA GLY A 276 -13.30 14.73 6.47
C GLY A 276 -11.97 13.99 6.25
N PRO A 277 -11.56 13.84 4.98
CA PRO A 277 -10.26 13.30 4.61
C PRO A 277 -9.09 14.18 5.05
N THR A 278 -7.88 13.62 5.10
CA THR A 278 -6.63 14.36 5.35
C THR A 278 -5.75 14.29 4.10
N TYR A 279 -5.41 15.43 3.50
CA TYR A 279 -4.79 15.53 2.16
C TYR A 279 -5.48 14.62 1.13
N ASP A 280 -6.80 14.75 0.97
CA ASP A 280 -7.62 13.97 0.03
C ASP A 280 -7.66 12.44 0.25
N TYR A 281 -6.88 11.89 1.19
CA TYR A 281 -6.99 10.50 1.61
C TYR A 281 -8.12 10.30 2.60
N GLY A 282 -8.90 9.22 2.37
CA GLY A 282 -9.98 8.81 3.26
C GLY A 282 -9.50 8.64 4.71
N ARG A 283 -10.38 8.93 5.66
CA ARG A 283 -10.13 8.68 7.08
C ARG A 283 -9.94 7.19 7.35
N ALA A 284 -9.00 6.86 8.21
CA ALA A 284 -8.66 5.49 8.57
C ALA A 284 -9.14 5.15 9.99
N LEU A 285 -10.47 5.12 10.18
CA LEU A 285 -11.07 4.98 11.52
C LEU A 285 -10.95 3.57 12.10
N GLU A 286 -11.00 2.53 11.27
CA GLU A 286 -10.62 1.17 11.70
C GLU A 286 -9.12 1.09 12.04
N GLY A 287 -8.31 1.93 11.39
CA GLY A 287 -6.86 1.95 11.54
C GLY A 287 -6.18 0.69 11.04
N ALA A 288 -6.76 0.03 10.03
CA ALA A 288 -6.23 -1.22 9.46
C ALA A 288 -6.01 -2.31 10.53
N SER A 289 -7.03 -2.55 11.36
CA SER A 289 -7.02 -3.52 12.48
C SER A 289 -6.49 -4.89 12.06
N GLY A 290 -7.02 -5.46 10.98
CA GLY A 290 -6.57 -6.75 10.46
C GLY A 290 -5.29 -6.62 9.63
N CYS A 291 -5.38 -5.95 8.49
CA CYS A 291 -4.36 -6.03 7.44
C CYS A 291 -2.99 -5.43 7.82
N ILE A 292 -2.93 -4.48 8.76
CA ILE A 292 -1.67 -3.91 9.26
C ILE A 292 -1.44 -4.29 10.72
N ARG A 293 -2.37 -3.96 11.63
CA ARG A 293 -2.12 -4.08 13.08
C ARG A 293 -2.03 -5.54 13.54
N ALA A 294 -3.02 -6.38 13.27
CA ALA A 294 -2.97 -7.79 13.64
C ALA A 294 -1.83 -8.52 12.93
N CYS A 295 -1.60 -8.21 11.65
CA CYS A 295 -0.49 -8.79 10.89
C CYS A 295 0.88 -8.39 11.48
N MET A 296 1.13 -7.12 11.80
CA MET A 296 2.41 -6.72 12.39
C MET A 296 2.60 -7.29 13.81
N ILE A 297 1.53 -7.36 14.62
CA ILE A 297 1.59 -7.94 15.97
C ILE A 297 2.06 -9.39 15.87
N HIS A 298 1.43 -10.18 15.00
CA HIS A 298 1.83 -11.56 14.76
C HIS A 298 3.29 -11.68 14.32
N LEU A 299 3.70 -10.92 13.31
CA LEU A 299 5.08 -11.00 12.80
C LEU A 299 6.12 -10.59 13.86
N GLU A 300 5.80 -9.62 14.72
CA GLU A 300 6.64 -9.24 15.86
C GLU A 300 6.72 -10.38 16.89
N GLU A 301 5.59 -11.00 17.26
CA GLU A 301 5.52 -12.13 18.20
C GLU A 301 6.25 -13.37 17.71
N GLN A 302 6.25 -13.61 16.39
CA GLN A 302 7.01 -14.70 15.76
C GLN A 302 8.49 -14.38 15.56
N GLY A 303 8.96 -13.17 15.93
CA GLY A 303 10.35 -12.76 15.73
C GLY A 303 10.76 -12.65 14.26
N LYS A 304 9.80 -12.46 13.35
CA LYS A 304 10.04 -12.39 11.89
C LYS A 304 10.53 -11.02 11.41
N LEU A 305 10.46 -9.98 12.26
CA LEU A 305 10.79 -8.61 11.88
C LEU A 305 12.14 -8.18 12.45
N THR A 306 12.94 -7.48 11.64
CA THR A 306 14.22 -6.90 12.11
C THR A 306 14.04 -5.53 12.77
N ASN A 307 12.96 -4.78 12.47
CA ASN A 307 12.60 -3.58 13.23
C ASN A 307 11.80 -3.97 14.48
N THR A 308 12.52 -4.25 15.57
CA THR A 308 11.94 -4.66 16.86
C THR A 308 11.72 -3.49 17.81
N PHE A 309 10.99 -3.75 18.88
CA PHE A 309 10.69 -2.80 19.96
C PHE A 309 10.70 -3.53 21.29
N ASP A 310 11.20 -2.88 22.35
CA ASP A 310 11.28 -3.47 23.70
C ASP A 310 9.91 -3.86 24.27
N GLN A 311 8.85 -3.22 23.80
CA GLN A 311 7.51 -3.37 24.32
C GLN A 311 6.54 -3.83 23.21
N PRO A 312 5.62 -4.76 23.52
CA PRO A 312 4.63 -5.24 22.57
C PRO A 312 3.70 -4.11 22.13
N PHE A 313 3.08 -4.30 20.96
CA PHE A 313 2.22 -3.28 20.40
C PHE A 313 0.91 -3.27 21.17
N ARG A 314 0.18 -4.38 21.21
CA ARG A 314 -1.01 -4.49 22.04
C ARG A 314 -0.59 -4.69 23.50
N ARG A 315 -0.94 -3.74 24.37
CA ARG A 315 -0.56 -3.72 25.80
C ARG A 315 -1.76 -3.81 26.74
N ARG A 316 -2.96 -3.64 26.20
CA ARG A 316 -4.23 -3.62 26.92
C ARG A 316 -5.25 -4.44 26.15
N PRO A 317 -6.35 -4.87 26.80
CA PRO A 317 -7.48 -5.46 26.09
C PRO A 317 -7.96 -4.54 24.97
N ASP A 318 -8.36 -5.15 23.86
CA ASP A 318 -8.92 -4.44 22.73
C ASP A 318 -10.25 -3.79 23.14
N TRP A 319 -10.37 -2.48 22.89
CA TRP A 319 -11.55 -1.71 23.31
C TRP A 319 -12.69 -1.92 22.32
N GLN A 320 -13.92 -1.89 22.79
CA GLN A 320 -15.12 -1.94 21.95
C GLN A 320 -16.16 -0.98 22.52
N ILE A 321 -17.00 -0.44 21.64
CA ILE A 321 -18.09 0.47 22.01
C ILE A 321 -19.41 -0.32 21.95
N PRO A 322 -20.11 -0.49 23.08
CA PRO A 322 -21.38 -1.20 23.07
C PRO A 322 -22.43 -0.42 22.27
N TRP A 323 -23.28 -1.17 21.58
CA TRP A 323 -24.43 -0.64 20.85
C TRP A 323 -25.68 -1.49 21.17
N PRO A 324 -26.85 -0.87 21.45
CA PRO A 324 -27.10 0.58 21.54
C PRO A 324 -26.37 1.25 22.71
N ARG A 325 -26.11 2.55 22.59
CA ARG A 325 -25.51 3.35 23.67
C ARG A 325 -26.59 3.64 24.72
N GLU A 326 -26.24 3.48 26.01
CA GLU A 326 -27.08 3.91 27.15
C GLU A 326 -27.23 5.43 27.22
#